data_AF-A0A9P9CT69-F1
#
_entry.id   AF-A0A9P9CT69-F1
#
_cell.length_a   1.000
_cell.length_b   1.000
_cell.length_c   1.000
_cell.angle_alpha   90.00
_cell.angle_beta   90.00
_cell.angle_gamma   90.00
#
_symmetry.space_group_name_H-M   'P 1'
#
loop_
_entity.id
_entity.type
_entity.pdbx_description
1 polymer ?
#
loop_
_entity_poly.entity_id
_entity_poly.type
_entity_poly.pdbx_seq_one_letter_code
_entity_poly.pdbx_strand_id
1 'polypeptide(L)' 'MLDARDKHVREQWIKVMELRLVREELVKCQRSEGINALAQCKELSERYLDMLKTAKVEGWRIVDTAQFKSS' A
#
# COMPACT_ATOMS: atom_id res chain seq x y z
N MET A 1 -6.85 24.66 1.35
CA MET A 1 -5.45 24.16 1.42
C MET A 1 -5.31 23.03 2.43
N LEU A 2 -5.83 23.16 3.67
CA LEU A 2 -5.77 22.12 4.69
C LEU A 2 -6.49 20.81 4.27
N ASP A 3 -7.69 20.91 3.69
CA ASP A 3 -8.45 19.73 3.26
C ASP A 3 -7.74 18.90 2.19
N ALA A 4 -7.03 19.56 1.26
CA ALA A 4 -6.26 18.87 0.23
C ALA A 4 -5.06 18.11 0.82
N ARG A 5 -4.41 18.70 1.84
CA ARG A 5 -3.30 18.06 2.58
C ARG A 5 -3.79 16.86 3.37
N ASP A 6 -4.90 17.02 4.10
CA ASP A 6 -5.51 15.95 4.89
C ASP A 6 -5.99 14.79 4.00
N LYS A 7 -6.72 15.11 2.91
CA LYS A 7 -7.15 14.12 1.92
C LYS A 7 -5.97 13.32 1.34
N HIS A 8 -4.89 13.99 0.96
CA HIS A 8 -3.70 13.32 0.42
C HIS A 8 -3.11 12.30 1.41
N VAL A 9 -2.94 12.70 2.67
CA VAL A 9 -2.39 11.81 3.70
C VAL A 9 -3.35 10.64 3.98
N ARG A 10 -4.66 10.89 4.02
CA ARG A 10 -5.67 9.82 4.20
C ARG A 10 -5.64 8.80 3.06
N GLU A 11 -5.53 9.23 1.81
CA GLU A 11 -5.44 8.33 0.65
C GLU A 11 -4.20 7.44 0.70
N GLN A 12 -3.06 7.95 1.18
CA GLN A 12 -1.87 7.12 1.40
C GLN A 12 -2.09 6.08 2.50
N TRP A 13 -2.76 6.46 3.60
CA TRP A 13 -3.11 5.51 4.66
C TRP A 13 -4.09 4.44 4.16
N ILE A 14 -5.03 4.78 3.29
CA ILE A 14 -5.92 3.79 2.65
C ILE A 14 -5.09 2.74 1.90
N LYS A 15 -4.11 3.14 1.07
CA LYS A 15 -3.22 2.19 0.37
C LYS A 15 -2.44 1.30 1.33
N VAL A 16 -1.98 1.84 2.47
CA VAL A 16 -1.32 1.06 3.52
C VAL A 16 -2.29 0.04 4.15
N MET A 17 -3.54 0.43 4.39
CA MET A 17 -4.55 -0.47 4.94
C MET A 17 -4.93 -1.57 3.94
N GLU A 18 -5.02 -1.27 2.65
CA GLU A 18 -5.21 -2.27 1.59
C GLU A 18 -4.03 -3.27 1.55
N LEU A 19 -2.78 -2.78 1.63
CA LEU A 19 -1.60 -3.64 1.70
C LEU A 19 -1.64 -4.57 2.93
N ARG A 20 -2.11 -4.07 4.09
CA ARG A 20 -2.25 -4.87 5.31
C ARG A 20 -3.23 -6.03 5.12
N LEU A 21 -4.37 -5.80 4.46
CA LEU A 21 -5.32 -6.87 4.15
C LEU A 21 -4.70 -7.97 3.30
N VAL A 22 -3.97 -7.60 2.24
CA VAL A 22 -3.27 -8.58 1.38
C VAL A 22 -2.21 -9.34 2.18
N ARG A 23 -1.47 -8.66 3.07
CA ARG A 23 -0.48 -9.30 3.93
C ARG A 23 -1.11 -10.31 4.89
N GLU A 24 -2.25 -9.98 5.48
CA GLU A 24 -2.97 -10.89 6.38
C GLU A 24 -3.41 -12.15 5.65
N GLU A 25 -3.95 -12.01 4.45
CA GLU A 25 -4.37 -13.16 3.64
C GLU A 25 -3.18 -14.00 3.17
N LEU A 26 -2.07 -13.36 2.78
CA LEU A 26 -0.83 -14.06 2.45
C LEU A 26 -0.30 -14.88 3.64
N VAL A 27 -0.35 -14.33 4.86
CA VAL A 27 0.07 -15.05 6.08
C VAL A 27 -0.84 -16.25 6.34
N LYS A 28 -2.15 -16.14 6.11
CA LYS A 28 -3.07 -17.28 6.24
C LYS A 28 -2.72 -18.37 5.22
N CYS A 29 -2.53 -18.00 3.96
CA CYS A 29 -2.13 -18.95 2.90
C CYS A 29 -0.82 -19.67 3.24
N GLN A 30 0.21 -18.93 3.66
CA GLN A 30 1.49 -19.53 4.02
C GLN A 30 1.37 -20.50 5.20
N ARG A 31 0.49 -20.21 6.16
CA ARG A 31 0.22 -21.11 7.30
C ARG A 31 -0.58 -22.34 6.92
N SER A 32 -1.55 -22.22 6.00
CA SER A 32 -2.38 -23.36 5.56
C SER A 32 -1.62 -24.30 4.63
N GLU A 33 -0.85 -23.76 3.69
CA GLU A 33 -0.18 -24.53 2.63
C GLU A 33 1.16 -25.14 3.07
N GLY A 34 1.79 -24.56 4.10
CA GLY A 34 3.06 -25.04 4.65
C GLY A 34 4.16 -25.11 3.59
N ILE A 35 4.65 -26.30 3.29
CA ILE A 35 5.74 -26.52 2.31
C ILE A 35 5.30 -26.14 0.88
N ASN A 36 4.00 -26.21 0.58
CA ASN A 36 3.46 -25.88 -0.74
C ASN A 36 3.26 -24.37 -0.96
N ALA A 37 3.51 -23.54 0.06
CA ALA A 37 3.24 -22.11 0.01
C ALA A 37 3.94 -21.38 -1.15
N LEU A 38 5.10 -21.86 -1.60
CA LEU A 38 5.83 -21.26 -2.72
C LEU A 38 5.03 -21.27 -4.04
N ALA A 39 4.28 -22.35 -4.29
CA ALA A 39 3.46 -22.48 -5.49
C ALA A 39 2.06 -21.87 -5.27
N GLN A 40 1.41 -22.23 -4.15
CA GLN A 40 0.01 -21.88 -3.90
C GLN A 40 -0.20 -20.42 -3.50
N CYS A 41 0.76 -19.80 -2.79
CA CYS A 41 0.65 -18.41 -2.33
C CYS A 41 1.41 -17.42 -3.25
N LYS A 42 1.84 -17.85 -4.43
CA LYS A 42 2.66 -17.05 -5.35
C LYS A 42 1.96 -15.75 -5.76
N GLU A 43 0.70 -15.85 -6.18
CA GLU A 43 -0.08 -14.68 -6.63
C GLU A 43 -0.24 -13.64 -5.52
N LEU A 44 -0.62 -14.06 -4.31
CA LEU A 44 -0.72 -13.18 -3.15
C LEU A 44 0.63 -12.54 -2.80
N SER A 45 1.72 -13.29 -2.95
CA SER A 45 3.07 -12.80 -2.70
C SER A 45 3.46 -11.72 -3.72
N GLU A 46 3.24 -11.98 -5.01
CA GLU A 46 3.52 -11.03 -6.09
C GLU A 46 2.67 -9.76 -5.94
N ARG A 47 1.38 -9.92 -5.61
CA ARG A 47 0.47 -8.80 -5.36
C ARG A 47 0.93 -7.95 -4.18
N TYR A 48 1.30 -8.58 -3.07
CA TYR A 48 1.83 -7.89 -1.89
C TYR A 48 3.10 -7.09 -2.23
N LEU A 49 4.04 -7.72 -2.94
CA LEU A 49 5.29 -7.07 -3.36
C LEU A 49 5.06 -5.90 -4.30
N ASP A 50 4.09 -6.01 -5.22
CA ASP A 50 3.77 -4.93 -6.14
C ASP A 50 3.15 -3.73 -5.42
N MET A 51 2.19 -3.98 -4.53
CA MET A 51 1.58 -2.95 -3.70
C MET A 51 2.61 -2.28 -2.78
N LEU A 52 3.56 -3.02 -2.22
CA LEU A 52 4.59 -2.51 -1.32
C LEU A 52 5.46 -1.42 -1.97
N LYS A 53 5.64 -1.45 -3.30
CA LYS A 53 6.42 -0.42 -4.02
C LYS A 53 5.77 0.96 -3.90
N THR A 54 4.44 1.02 -3.85
CA THR A 54 3.66 2.27 -3.97
C THR A 54 2.92 2.65 -2.69
N ALA A 55 2.68 1.72 -1.76
CA ALA A 55 2.03 1.95 -0.48
C ALA A 55 2.96 2.62 0.54
N LYS A 56 3.50 3.79 0.18
CA LYS A 56 4.33 4.64 1.04
C LYS A 56 3.51 5.83 1.52
N VAL A 57 3.69 6.18 2.78
CA VAL A 57 3.15 7.42 3.35
C VAL A 57 4.21 8.49 3.20
N GLU A 58 3.91 9.50 2.41
CA GLU A 58 4.77 10.67 2.19
C GLU A 58 4.07 11.91 2.75
N GLY A 59 4.81 12.81 3.42
CA GLY A 59 4.19 13.98 4.04
C GLY A 59 3.48 14.91 3.03
N TRP A 60 2.54 15.72 3.52
CA TRP A 60 1.72 16.62 2.70
C TRP A 60 2.49 17.72 1.94
N ARG A 61 3.78 17.94 2.23
CA ARG A 61 4.60 18.98 1.59
C ARG A 61 4.64 18.85 0.06
N ILE A 62 4.49 17.63 -0.46
CA ILE A 62 4.45 17.36 -1.90
C ILE A 62 3.27 18.07 -2.56
N VAL A 63 2.10 18.08 -1.89
CA VAL A 63 0.87 18.75 -2.37
C VAL A 63 1.10 20.25 -2.56
N ASP A 64 1.77 20.89 -1.61
CA ASP A 64 2.07 22.32 -1.68
C ASP A 64 3.05 22.66 -2.81
N THR A 65 4.10 21.85 -2.97
CA THR A 65 5.09 22.07 -4.05
C THR A 65 4.54 21.78 -5.45
N ALA A 66 3.60 20.85 -5.57
CA ALA A 66 2.95 20.52 -6.84
C ALA A 66 2.01 21.65 -7.29
N GLN A 67 1.25 22.24 -6.36
CA GLN A 67 0.37 23.38 -6.63
C GLN A 67 1.15 24.65 -7.02
N PHE A 68 2.37 24.83 -6.50
CA PHE A 68 3.20 25.97 -6.84
C PHE A 68 3.76 25.90 -8.28
N LYS A 69 3.97 24.70 -8.82
CA LYS A 69 4.43 24.52 -10.22
C LYS A 69 3.32 24.65 -11.26
N SER A 70 2.06 24.62 -10.86
CA SER A 70 0.90 24.81 -11.74
C SER A 70 0.42 26.27 -11.81
N SER A 71 1.10 27.19 -11.12
CA SER A 71 0.74 28.61 -11.06
C SER A 71 1.75 29.50 -11.78
#